data_AF-K0IE18-F1
#
_entry.id   AF-K0IE18-F1
#
_cell.length_a   1.000
_cell.length_b   1.000
_cell.length_c   1.000
_cell.angle_alpha   90.00
_cell.angle_beta   90.00
_cell.angle_gamma   90.00
#
_symmetry.space_group_name_H-M   'P 1'
#
loop_
_entity.id
_entity.type
_entity.pdbx_description
1 polymer ?
#
loop_
_entity_poly.entity_id
_entity_poly.type
_entity_poly.pdbx_seq_one_letter_code
_entity_poly.pdbx_strand_id
1 'polypeptide(L)'
;MSASPLRSLLHRFFPFLAVLGSVTALGIGTSWAKHWLFPVVGAQGTTAVRVGFSALLVLLLWRPWRWHLSRADARAVMLYGAALGGMNLMFYMSLRTLPFGLAVAIEFAGPLAVAIWSSRRAVDFVWVALAIAGLGMLLPLGLNGSTLDPVGVFYALGAAVFWGLYIVFGKRAGHLHAGHSVSLGLLVAALVVVPVGVVHAGAALLSPAVLLIGVAVAAVSSAIPISLEMMALKRLPKEAFGIMISMEPAVAALVAMALLGEHLSAVQWLAIGCIMAASMGSAMTAARPAAADRTAPQAA
;
A
#
# COMPACT_ATOMS: atom_id res chain seq x y z
N MET A 1 -21.85 33.34 -15.04
CA MET A 1 -20.41 33.05 -14.91
C MET A 1 -20.18 31.56 -15.17
N SER A 2 -19.85 31.22 -16.42
CA SER A 2 -19.61 29.85 -16.88
C SER A 2 -18.30 29.33 -16.28
N ALA A 3 -18.37 28.28 -15.45
CA ALA A 3 -17.17 27.56 -15.03
C ALA A 3 -16.55 26.93 -16.28
N SER A 4 -15.29 27.26 -16.58
CA SER A 4 -14.61 26.81 -17.80
C SER A 4 -14.70 25.28 -17.96
N PRO A 5 -14.87 24.74 -19.19
CA PRO A 5 -14.91 23.30 -19.44
C PRO A 5 -13.65 22.58 -18.91
N LEU A 6 -12.53 23.30 -18.79
CA LEU A 6 -11.31 22.85 -18.12
C LEU A 6 -11.50 22.57 -16.61
N ARG A 7 -12.25 23.38 -15.87
CA ARG A 7 -12.56 23.12 -14.45
C ARG A 7 -13.45 21.89 -14.29
N SER A 8 -14.42 21.71 -15.19
CA SER A 8 -15.29 20.52 -15.22
C SER A 8 -14.48 19.23 -15.47
N LEU A 9 -13.59 19.24 -16.47
CA LEU A 9 -12.67 18.13 -16.72
C LEU A 9 -11.73 17.90 -15.54
N LEU A 10 -11.08 18.95 -15.03
CA LEU A 10 -10.18 18.85 -13.88
C LEU A 10 -10.88 18.26 -12.66
N HIS A 11 -12.12 18.65 -12.36
CA HIS A 11 -12.89 18.06 -11.26
C HIS A 11 -13.22 16.58 -11.48
N ARG A 12 -13.42 16.15 -12.73
CA ARG A 12 -13.72 14.75 -13.09
C ARG A 12 -12.47 13.87 -13.06
N PHE A 13 -11.32 14.42 -13.45
CA PHE A 13 -10.02 13.74 -13.43
C PHE A 13 -9.25 13.92 -12.12
N PHE A 14 -9.66 14.85 -11.24
CA PHE A 14 -8.98 15.15 -9.97
C PHE A 14 -8.74 13.91 -9.10
N PRO A 15 -9.71 12.99 -8.90
CA PRO A 15 -9.47 11.80 -8.11
C PRO A 15 -8.44 10.86 -8.75
N PHE A 16 -8.41 10.78 -10.09
CA PHE A 16 -7.42 10.01 -10.85
C PHE A 16 -6.02 10.61 -10.68
N LEU A 17 -5.91 11.93 -10.81
CA LEU A 17 -4.67 12.66 -10.57
C LEU A 17 -4.21 12.57 -9.11
N ALA A 18 -5.14 12.48 -8.15
CA ALA A 18 -4.82 12.32 -6.75
C ALA A 18 -4.20 10.94 -6.46
N VAL A 19 -4.73 9.85 -7.01
CA VAL A 19 -4.13 8.51 -6.83
C VAL A 19 -2.80 8.40 -7.55
N LEU A 20 -2.71 8.87 -8.81
CA LEU A 20 -1.43 8.91 -9.51
C LEU A 20 -0.41 9.77 -8.76
N GLY A 21 -0.83 10.90 -8.22
CA GLY A 21 0.00 11.75 -7.36
C GLY A 21 0.42 11.06 -6.07
N SER A 22 -0.46 10.25 -5.46
CA SER A 22 -0.17 9.46 -4.26
C SER A 22 0.95 8.46 -4.53
N VAL A 23 0.79 7.62 -5.55
CA VAL A 23 1.79 6.59 -5.91
C VAL A 23 3.11 7.25 -6.33
N THR A 24 3.03 8.37 -7.05
CA THR A 24 4.22 9.12 -7.46
C THR A 24 4.94 9.70 -6.25
N ALA A 25 4.22 10.30 -5.30
CA ALA A 25 4.80 10.84 -4.07
C ALA A 25 5.40 9.74 -3.18
N LEU A 26 4.70 8.61 -3.07
CA LEU A 26 5.19 7.41 -2.38
C LEU A 26 6.48 6.88 -3.03
N GLY A 27 6.50 6.79 -4.36
CA GLY A 27 7.66 6.35 -5.14
C GLY A 27 8.85 7.32 -5.05
N ILE A 28 8.62 8.63 -5.12
CA ILE A 28 9.66 9.66 -4.90
C ILE A 28 10.22 9.53 -3.48
N GLY A 29 9.34 9.48 -2.48
CA GLY A 29 9.77 9.41 -1.09
C GLY A 29 10.52 8.12 -0.77
N THR A 30 10.08 6.98 -1.31
CA THR A 30 10.76 5.68 -1.14
C THR A 30 12.09 5.64 -1.88
N SER A 31 12.15 6.21 -3.09
CA SER A 31 13.41 6.33 -3.85
C SER A 31 14.44 7.19 -3.12
N TRP A 32 14.01 8.34 -2.57
CA TRP A 32 14.88 9.16 -1.71
C TRP A 32 15.31 8.44 -0.45
N ALA A 33 14.42 7.68 0.19
CA ALA A 33 14.77 6.84 1.33
C ALA A 33 15.84 5.81 0.95
N LYS A 34 15.69 5.14 -0.20
CA LYS A 34 16.65 4.14 -0.70
C LYS A 34 18.01 4.76 -1.03
N HIS A 35 18.05 5.99 -1.53
CA HIS A 35 19.31 6.65 -1.87
C HIS A 35 20.04 7.24 -0.66
N TRP A 36 19.31 7.89 0.26
CA TRP A 36 19.91 8.69 1.34
C TRP A 36 19.86 8.04 2.71
N LEU A 37 18.84 7.23 3.01
CA LEU A 37 18.64 6.61 4.33
C LEU A 37 19.12 5.16 4.37
N PHE A 38 18.90 4.36 3.32
CA PHE A 38 19.28 2.94 3.33
C PHE A 38 20.79 2.72 3.57
N PRO A 39 21.72 3.50 2.97
CA PRO A 39 23.15 3.31 3.22
C PRO A 39 23.57 3.64 4.66
N VAL A 40 22.80 4.48 5.36
CA VAL A 40 23.18 5.04 6.68
C VAL A 40 22.50 4.28 7.83
N VAL A 41 21.22 3.94 7.68
CA VAL A 41 20.40 3.34 8.76
C VAL A 41 19.73 2.02 8.36
N GLY A 42 19.99 1.53 7.15
CA GLY A 42 19.38 0.31 6.62
C GLY A 42 17.88 0.47 6.35
N ALA A 43 17.28 -0.60 5.81
CA ALA A 43 15.84 -0.62 5.52
C ALA A 43 15.02 -0.49 6.81
N GLN A 44 15.40 -1.19 7.86
CA GLN A 44 14.70 -1.20 9.16
C GLN A 44 14.72 0.18 9.83
N GLY A 45 15.88 0.84 9.83
CA GLY A 45 16.00 2.19 10.39
C GLY A 45 15.22 3.21 9.57
N THR A 46 15.22 3.09 8.25
CA THR A 46 14.42 3.94 7.37
C THR A 46 12.92 3.80 7.63
N THR A 47 12.44 2.56 7.78
CA THR A 47 11.02 2.31 8.14
C THR A 47 10.69 2.87 9.51
N ALA A 48 11.58 2.70 10.50
CA ALA A 48 11.38 3.22 11.86
C ALA A 48 11.26 4.75 11.88
N VAL A 49 12.14 5.44 11.19
CA VAL A 49 12.12 6.90 11.06
C VAL A 49 10.83 7.35 10.36
N ARG A 50 10.51 6.75 9.21
CA ARG A 50 9.32 7.11 8.42
C ARG A 50 8.02 6.88 9.19
N VAL A 51 7.82 5.67 9.72
CA VAL A 51 6.59 5.29 10.43
C VAL A 51 6.50 6.02 11.76
N GLY A 52 7.62 6.18 12.47
CA GLY A 52 7.69 6.92 13.73
C GLY A 52 7.30 8.38 13.56
N PHE A 53 7.91 9.11 12.61
CA PHE A 53 7.56 10.50 12.35
C PHE A 53 6.13 10.65 11.82
N SER A 54 5.68 9.75 10.95
CA SER A 54 4.30 9.76 10.46
C SER A 54 3.31 9.57 11.61
N ALA A 55 3.59 8.64 12.53
CA ALA A 55 2.78 8.45 13.74
C ALA A 55 2.73 9.72 14.59
N LEU A 56 3.88 10.36 14.85
CA LEU A 56 3.95 11.61 15.61
C LEU A 56 3.15 12.75 14.97
N LEU A 57 3.29 12.96 13.67
CA LEU A 57 2.57 14.00 12.92
C LEU A 57 1.05 13.79 13.00
N VAL A 58 0.59 12.56 12.77
CA VAL A 58 -0.83 12.22 12.78
C VAL A 58 -1.40 12.27 14.20
N LEU A 59 -0.64 11.85 15.22
CA LEU A 59 -0.98 12.01 16.63
C LEU A 59 -1.16 13.48 17.01
N LEU A 60 -0.24 14.34 16.57
CA LEU A 60 -0.29 15.77 16.87
C LEU A 60 -1.50 16.46 16.21
N LEU A 61 -1.82 16.04 14.98
CA LEU A 61 -2.94 16.57 14.21
C LEU A 61 -4.30 16.14 14.77
N TRP A 62 -4.48 14.84 15.04
CA TRP A 62 -5.79 14.28 15.40
C TRP A 62 -6.03 14.19 16.92
N ARG A 63 -4.98 14.27 17.73
CA ARG A 63 -5.04 14.22 19.21
C ARG A 63 -5.96 13.10 19.74
N PRO A 64 -5.76 11.83 19.32
CA PRO A 64 -6.66 10.72 19.61
C PRO A 64 -6.83 10.42 21.12
N TRP A 65 -5.87 10.84 21.95
CA TRP A 65 -5.92 10.70 23.41
C TRP A 65 -7.09 11.43 24.09
N ARG A 66 -7.83 12.28 23.36
CA ARG A 66 -9.03 12.95 23.87
C ARG A 66 -10.29 12.07 23.79
N TRP A 67 -10.23 10.92 23.13
CA TRP A 67 -11.40 10.08 22.87
C TRP A 67 -11.34 8.79 23.67
N HIS A 68 -12.50 8.38 24.18
CA HIS A 68 -12.62 7.14 24.96
C HIS A 68 -12.55 5.94 24.02
N LEU A 69 -11.66 5.00 24.33
CA LEU A 69 -11.48 3.77 23.57
C LEU A 69 -11.95 2.58 24.40
N SER A 70 -12.91 1.80 23.88
CA SER A 70 -13.31 0.56 24.54
C SER A 70 -12.17 -0.46 24.48
N ARG A 71 -12.15 -1.44 25.39
CA ARG A 71 -11.14 -2.52 25.38
C ARG A 71 -11.18 -3.36 24.09
N ALA A 72 -12.38 -3.54 23.53
CA ALA A 72 -12.55 -4.25 22.26
C ALA A 72 -11.95 -3.47 21.09
N ASP A 73 -12.16 -2.15 21.06
CA ASP A 73 -11.62 -1.25 20.06
C ASP A 73 -10.10 -1.13 20.16
N ALA A 74 -9.58 -1.06 21.38
CA ALA A 74 -8.14 -1.07 21.64
C ALA A 74 -7.48 -2.33 21.06
N ARG A 75 -8.09 -3.51 21.25
CA ARG A 75 -7.57 -4.76 20.67
C ARG A 75 -7.63 -4.76 19.15
N ALA A 76 -8.72 -4.27 18.55
CA ALA A 76 -8.86 -4.19 17.10
C ALA A 76 -7.80 -3.25 16.48
N VAL A 77 -7.60 -2.09 17.11
CA VAL A 77 -6.60 -1.09 16.71
C VAL A 77 -5.17 -1.62 16.90
N MET A 78 -4.90 -2.35 17.98
CA MET A 78 -3.60 -2.98 18.20
C MET A 78 -3.28 -4.00 17.11
N LEU A 79 -4.21 -4.88 16.77
CA LEU A 79 -4.01 -5.87 15.69
C LEU A 79 -3.85 -5.20 14.33
N TYR A 80 -4.67 -4.18 14.05
CA TYR A 80 -4.59 -3.37 12.84
C TYR A 80 -3.23 -2.68 12.70
N GLY A 81 -2.77 -2.01 13.76
CA GLY A 81 -1.50 -1.29 13.75
C GLY A 81 -0.28 -2.23 13.76
N ALA A 82 -0.35 -3.38 14.44
CA ALA A 82 0.71 -4.37 14.38
C ALA A 82 0.85 -4.97 12.98
N ALA A 83 -0.28 -5.25 12.31
CA ALA A 83 -0.27 -5.69 10.92
C ALA A 83 0.29 -4.61 10.00
N LEU A 84 -0.10 -3.34 10.20
CA LEU A 84 0.44 -2.21 9.45
C LEU A 84 1.96 -2.07 9.65
N GLY A 85 2.46 -2.18 10.88
CA GLY A 85 3.90 -2.13 11.18
C GLY A 85 4.67 -3.28 10.53
N GLY A 86 4.14 -4.50 10.64
CA GLY A 86 4.70 -5.70 10.01
C GLY A 86 4.77 -5.57 8.48
N MET A 87 3.68 -5.13 7.85
CA MET A 87 3.61 -4.85 6.41
C MET A 87 4.71 -3.90 5.97
N ASN A 88 4.83 -2.74 6.63
CA ASN A 88 5.79 -1.71 6.26
C ASN A 88 7.25 -2.17 6.42
N LEU A 89 7.55 -2.91 7.51
CA LEU A 89 8.90 -3.43 7.75
C LEU A 89 9.28 -4.48 6.71
N MET A 90 8.39 -5.44 6.43
CA MET A 90 8.61 -6.50 5.45
C MET A 90 8.75 -5.92 4.04
N PHE A 91 7.91 -4.95 3.68
CA PHE A 91 8.00 -4.26 2.39
C PHE A 91 9.36 -3.58 2.21
N TYR A 92 9.80 -2.76 3.18
CA TYR A 92 11.10 -2.10 3.10
C TYR A 92 12.27 -3.08 3.08
N MET A 93 12.17 -4.20 3.80
CA MET A 93 13.18 -5.27 3.75
C MET A 93 13.26 -5.92 2.36
N SER A 94 12.15 -6.06 1.66
CA SER A 94 12.13 -6.57 0.28
C SER A 94 12.87 -5.65 -0.69
N LEU A 95 12.80 -4.32 -0.48
CA LEU A 95 13.45 -3.32 -1.34
C LEU A 95 14.99 -3.33 -1.28
N ARG A 96 15.57 -4.06 -0.32
CA ARG A 96 17.02 -4.28 -0.26
C ARG A 96 17.53 -5.07 -1.45
N THR A 97 16.70 -5.95 -2.01
CA THR A 97 17.11 -6.93 -3.02
C THR A 97 16.17 -6.96 -4.22
N LEU A 98 14.91 -6.54 -4.06
CA LEU A 98 13.96 -6.38 -5.15
C LEU A 98 13.89 -4.93 -5.67
N PRO A 99 13.67 -4.77 -6.99
CA PRO A 99 13.20 -3.51 -7.56
C PRO A 99 11.87 -3.06 -6.94
N PHE A 100 11.68 -1.75 -6.80
CA PHE A 100 10.52 -1.17 -6.11
C PHE A 100 9.19 -1.55 -6.76
N GLY A 101 9.07 -1.38 -8.08
CA GLY A 101 7.83 -1.72 -8.80
C GLY A 101 7.44 -3.19 -8.65
N LEU A 102 8.43 -4.07 -8.56
CA LEU A 102 8.20 -5.49 -8.40
C LEU A 102 7.75 -5.86 -6.97
N ALA A 103 8.37 -5.25 -5.96
CA ALA A 103 7.95 -5.42 -4.58
C ALA A 103 6.48 -5.01 -4.39
N VAL A 104 6.08 -3.88 -4.99
CA VAL A 104 4.68 -3.39 -4.96
C VAL A 104 3.74 -4.38 -5.66
N ALA A 105 4.14 -4.93 -6.81
CA ALA A 105 3.34 -5.92 -7.52
C ALA A 105 3.09 -7.18 -6.69
N ILE A 106 4.12 -7.72 -6.03
CA ILE A 106 4.00 -8.89 -5.17
C ILE A 106 3.14 -8.58 -3.94
N GLU A 107 3.35 -7.42 -3.32
CA GLU A 107 2.57 -6.96 -2.16
C GLU A 107 1.07 -6.89 -2.48
N PHE A 108 0.72 -6.52 -3.71
CA PHE A 108 -0.64 -6.47 -4.24
C PHE A 108 -1.41 -7.81 -4.21
N ALA A 109 -0.70 -8.92 -4.07
CA ALA A 109 -1.34 -10.22 -3.87
C ALA A 109 -2.18 -10.26 -2.57
N GLY A 110 -1.87 -9.43 -1.58
CA GLY A 110 -2.59 -9.37 -0.30
C GLY A 110 -4.06 -8.97 -0.44
N PRO A 111 -4.36 -7.76 -0.97
CA PRO A 111 -5.71 -7.32 -1.27
C PRO A 111 -6.47 -8.29 -2.19
N LEU A 112 -5.80 -8.84 -3.20
CA LEU A 112 -6.37 -9.83 -4.10
C LEU A 112 -6.82 -11.08 -3.34
N ALA A 113 -5.97 -11.64 -2.48
CA ALA A 113 -6.31 -12.79 -1.65
C ALA A 113 -7.52 -12.53 -0.74
N VAL A 114 -7.61 -11.34 -0.15
CA VAL A 114 -8.76 -10.95 0.69
C VAL A 114 -10.04 -10.78 -0.12
N ALA A 115 -9.96 -10.17 -1.30
CA ALA A 115 -11.10 -10.02 -2.20
C ALA A 115 -11.68 -11.38 -2.60
N ILE A 116 -10.80 -12.34 -2.88
CA ILE A 116 -11.16 -13.69 -3.31
C ILE A 116 -11.70 -14.50 -2.14
N TRP A 117 -11.10 -14.42 -0.96
CA TRP A 117 -11.66 -15.06 0.25
C TRP A 117 -13.06 -14.54 0.57
N SER A 118 -13.29 -13.25 0.33
CA SER A 118 -14.60 -12.63 0.52
C SER A 118 -15.61 -12.98 -0.58
N SER A 119 -15.15 -13.54 -1.71
CA SER A 119 -15.99 -13.89 -2.86
C SER A 119 -16.21 -15.40 -2.93
N ARG A 120 -17.40 -15.81 -3.38
CA ARG A 120 -17.78 -17.24 -3.47
C ARG A 120 -17.86 -17.73 -4.92
N ARG A 121 -17.19 -17.07 -5.87
CA ARG A 121 -17.35 -17.32 -7.30
C ARG A 121 -16.16 -18.09 -7.87
N ALA A 122 -16.46 -19.07 -8.73
CA ALA A 122 -15.44 -19.86 -9.43
C ALA A 122 -14.49 -19.02 -10.28
N VAL A 123 -14.97 -17.89 -10.83
CA VAL A 123 -14.17 -16.96 -11.64
C VAL A 123 -13.00 -16.35 -10.85
N ASP A 124 -13.13 -16.23 -9.53
CA ASP A 124 -12.06 -15.66 -8.71
C ASP A 124 -10.84 -16.59 -8.61
N PHE A 125 -11.03 -17.91 -8.76
CA PHE A 125 -9.92 -18.85 -8.86
C PHE A 125 -9.09 -18.67 -10.14
N VAL A 126 -9.70 -18.21 -11.24
CA VAL A 126 -8.98 -17.88 -12.47
C VAL A 126 -8.04 -16.70 -12.24
N TRP A 127 -8.49 -15.69 -11.49
CA TRP A 127 -7.66 -14.55 -11.11
C TRP A 127 -6.53 -14.94 -10.17
N VAL A 128 -6.76 -15.86 -9.20
CA VAL A 128 -5.69 -16.44 -8.39
C VAL A 128 -4.65 -17.12 -9.28
N ALA A 129 -5.10 -18.00 -10.19
CA ALA A 129 -4.21 -18.75 -11.06
C ALA A 129 -3.36 -17.81 -11.93
N LEU A 130 -3.95 -16.72 -12.44
CA LEU A 130 -3.22 -15.70 -13.21
C LEU A 130 -2.18 -14.95 -12.37
N ALA A 131 -2.51 -14.59 -11.12
CA ALA A 131 -1.57 -13.95 -10.20
C ALA A 131 -0.43 -14.90 -9.79
N ILE A 132 -0.74 -16.17 -9.51
CA ILE A 132 0.26 -17.22 -9.23
C ILE A 132 1.14 -17.46 -10.45
N ALA A 133 0.58 -17.46 -11.67
CA ALA A 133 1.36 -17.59 -12.89
C ALA A 133 2.32 -16.39 -13.08
N GLY A 134 1.84 -15.17 -12.87
CA GLY A 134 2.69 -13.97 -12.90
C GLY A 134 3.81 -14.02 -11.86
N LEU A 135 3.50 -14.42 -10.62
CA LEU A 135 4.49 -14.59 -9.55
C LEU A 135 5.46 -15.76 -9.85
N GLY A 136 4.97 -16.84 -10.46
CA GLY A 136 5.75 -17.99 -10.88
C GLY A 136 6.78 -17.65 -11.96
N MET A 137 6.44 -16.71 -12.85
CA MET A 137 7.37 -16.15 -13.84
C MET A 137 8.52 -15.34 -13.21
N LEU A 138 8.31 -14.83 -11.99
CA LEU A 138 9.29 -14.04 -11.24
C LEU A 138 10.20 -14.92 -10.39
N LEU A 139 9.69 -16.04 -9.87
CA LEU A 139 10.48 -16.99 -9.10
C LEU A 139 11.61 -17.59 -9.95
N PRO A 140 12.76 -17.93 -9.34
CA PRO A 140 13.93 -18.50 -10.02
C PRO A 140 13.70 -19.97 -10.45
N LEU A 141 12.51 -20.29 -10.95
CA LEU A 141 12.13 -21.61 -11.47
C LEU A 141 12.66 -21.87 -12.90
N GLY A 142 13.74 -21.18 -13.29
CA GLY A 142 14.63 -21.65 -14.36
C GLY A 142 14.22 -21.34 -15.80
N LEU A 143 13.37 -20.35 -16.06
CA LEU A 143 12.99 -20.03 -17.44
C LEU A 143 13.71 -18.83 -18.06
N ASN A 144 14.25 -17.86 -17.31
CA ASN A 144 15.06 -16.77 -17.85
C ASN A 144 15.98 -16.19 -16.76
N GLY A 145 17.25 -15.92 -17.08
CA GLY A 145 18.36 -15.57 -16.18
C GLY A 145 18.26 -14.29 -15.31
N SER A 146 17.06 -13.84 -14.94
CA SER A 146 16.83 -12.85 -13.90
C SER A 146 16.54 -13.55 -12.58
N THR A 147 17.58 -13.88 -11.82
CA THR A 147 17.48 -14.45 -10.47
C THR A 147 17.04 -13.37 -9.49
N LEU A 148 15.75 -13.24 -9.25
CA LEU A 148 15.28 -12.50 -8.08
C LEU A 148 15.78 -13.20 -6.82
N ASP A 149 16.22 -12.41 -5.84
CA ASP A 149 16.58 -12.95 -4.53
C ASP A 149 15.33 -13.54 -3.84
N PRO A 150 15.30 -14.85 -3.54
CA PRO A 150 14.20 -15.50 -2.84
C PRO A 150 13.89 -14.84 -1.49
N VAL A 151 14.89 -14.26 -0.83
CA VAL A 151 14.73 -13.58 0.46
C VAL A 151 13.87 -12.33 0.29
N GLY A 152 14.11 -11.55 -0.76
CA GLY A 152 13.31 -10.37 -1.08
C GLY A 152 11.86 -10.73 -1.41
N VAL A 153 11.66 -11.80 -2.19
CA VAL A 153 10.32 -12.32 -2.52
C VAL A 153 9.58 -12.78 -1.26
N PHE A 154 10.27 -13.48 -0.35
CA PHE A 154 9.70 -13.88 0.94
C PHE A 154 9.24 -12.67 1.75
N TYR A 155 10.06 -11.62 1.83
CA TYR A 155 9.67 -10.38 2.50
C TYR A 155 8.47 -9.69 1.83
N ALA A 156 8.42 -9.62 0.50
CA ALA A 156 7.30 -9.02 -0.22
C ALA A 156 5.99 -9.83 -0.04
N LEU A 157 6.07 -11.16 -0.04
CA LEU A 157 4.93 -12.03 0.28
C LEU A 157 4.50 -11.90 1.74
N GLY A 158 5.45 -11.78 2.66
CA GLY A 158 5.16 -11.45 4.06
C GLY A 158 4.40 -10.12 4.19
N ALA A 159 4.82 -9.10 3.45
CA ALA A 159 4.11 -7.82 3.37
C ALA A 159 2.69 -8.00 2.82
N ALA A 160 2.50 -8.77 1.76
CA ALA A 160 1.18 -9.10 1.21
C ALA A 160 0.24 -9.75 2.25
N VAL A 161 0.75 -10.69 3.05
CA VAL A 161 -0.02 -11.34 4.13
C VAL A 161 -0.41 -10.32 5.19
N PHE A 162 0.54 -9.50 5.66
CA PHE A 162 0.25 -8.44 6.62
C PHE A 162 -0.73 -7.40 6.09
N TRP A 163 -0.68 -7.08 4.79
CA TRP A 163 -1.65 -6.20 4.15
C TRP A 163 -3.06 -6.82 4.16
N GLY A 164 -3.17 -8.11 3.84
CA GLY A 164 -4.43 -8.83 3.95
C GLY A 164 -5.00 -8.81 5.37
N LEU A 165 -4.17 -9.07 6.38
CA LEU A 165 -4.54 -8.98 7.79
C LEU A 165 -4.97 -7.56 8.18
N TYR A 166 -4.24 -6.55 7.71
CA TYR A 166 -4.57 -5.14 7.89
C TYR A 166 -5.98 -4.82 7.34
N ILE A 167 -6.35 -5.32 6.16
CA ILE A 167 -7.68 -5.11 5.57
C ILE A 167 -8.76 -5.77 6.46
N VAL A 168 -8.53 -7.00 6.90
CA VAL A 168 -9.49 -7.75 7.73
C VAL A 168 -9.69 -7.11 9.11
N PHE A 169 -8.60 -6.72 9.78
CA PHE A 169 -8.67 -6.04 11.08
C PHE A 169 -9.19 -4.61 10.95
N GLY A 170 -8.86 -3.92 9.85
CA GLY A 170 -9.37 -2.59 9.54
C GLY A 170 -10.89 -2.56 9.42
N LYS A 171 -11.52 -3.61 8.85
CA LYS A 171 -12.99 -3.74 8.84
C LYS A 171 -13.59 -3.79 10.25
N ARG A 172 -12.92 -4.45 11.21
CA ARG A 172 -13.38 -4.52 12.61
C ARG A 172 -13.24 -3.21 13.37
N ALA A 173 -12.30 -2.36 12.97
CA ALA A 173 -12.12 -1.01 13.50
C ALA A 173 -12.90 0.06 12.69
N GLY A 174 -13.71 -0.36 11.71
CA GLY A 174 -14.37 0.53 10.75
C GLY A 174 -15.52 1.37 11.33
N HIS A 175 -16.05 1.03 12.51
CA HIS A 175 -17.01 1.87 13.22
C HIS A 175 -16.36 3.07 13.91
N LEU A 176 -15.03 3.07 14.07
CA LEU A 176 -14.29 4.20 14.59
C LEU A 176 -14.11 5.25 13.48
N HIS A 177 -14.10 6.52 13.86
CA HIS A 177 -13.77 7.60 12.94
C HIS A 177 -12.39 7.36 12.30
N ALA A 178 -12.27 7.52 10.98
CA ALA A 178 -11.06 7.18 10.22
C ALA A 178 -9.79 7.85 10.78
N GLY A 179 -9.87 9.11 11.21
CA GLY A 179 -8.72 9.80 11.84
C GLY A 179 -8.25 9.16 13.15
N HIS A 180 -9.16 8.53 13.90
CA HIS A 180 -8.84 7.87 15.17
C HIS A 180 -8.22 6.49 14.96
N SER A 181 -8.79 5.68 14.07
CA SER A 181 -8.25 4.36 13.76
C SER A 181 -6.89 4.44 13.06
N VAL A 182 -6.71 5.40 12.15
CA VAL A 182 -5.42 5.61 11.46
C VAL A 182 -4.36 6.14 12.42
N SER A 183 -4.67 7.13 13.26
CA SER A 183 -3.69 7.69 14.21
C SER A 183 -3.20 6.67 15.23
N LEU A 184 -4.12 5.93 15.87
CA LEU A 184 -3.75 4.89 16.82
C LEU A 184 -3.12 3.67 16.14
N GLY A 185 -3.58 3.30 14.95
CA GLY A 185 -2.97 2.22 14.16
C GLY A 185 -1.52 2.54 13.79
N LEU A 186 -1.25 3.77 13.37
CA LEU A 186 0.10 4.22 13.03
C LEU A 186 1.00 4.35 14.28
N LEU A 187 0.44 4.74 15.42
CA LEU A 187 1.14 4.68 16.71
C LEU A 187 1.57 3.24 17.05
N VAL A 188 0.66 2.28 16.96
CA VAL A 188 0.99 0.87 17.23
C VAL A 188 2.00 0.36 16.20
N ALA A 189 1.87 0.74 14.92
CA ALA A 189 2.85 0.40 13.90
C ALA A 189 4.23 0.97 14.25
N ALA A 190 4.32 2.21 14.73
CA ALA A 190 5.56 2.79 15.21
C ALA A 190 6.13 2.04 16.41
N LEU A 191 5.28 1.63 17.37
CA LEU A 191 5.73 0.82 18.51
C LEU A 191 6.27 -0.56 18.11
N VAL A 192 5.85 -1.11 16.98
CA VAL A 192 6.39 -2.37 16.43
C VAL A 192 7.69 -2.13 15.66
N VAL A 193 7.73 -1.09 14.81
CA VAL A 193 8.83 -0.86 13.87
C VAL A 193 10.01 -0.13 14.52
N VAL A 194 9.76 0.85 15.39
CA VAL A 194 10.80 1.69 16.00
C VAL A 194 11.79 0.86 16.84
N PRO A 195 11.37 -0.08 17.71
CA PRO A 195 12.31 -0.92 18.45
C PRO A 195 13.22 -1.74 17.53
N VAL A 196 12.66 -2.29 16.44
CA VAL A 196 13.45 -3.05 15.44
C VAL A 196 14.46 -2.14 14.75
N GLY A 197 14.06 -0.91 14.40
CA GLY A 197 14.97 0.10 13.86
C GLY A 197 16.07 0.46 14.85
N VAL A 198 15.74 0.69 16.12
CA VAL A 198 16.69 1.05 17.19
C VAL A 198 17.71 -0.05 17.43
N VAL A 199 17.27 -1.31 17.48
CA VAL A 199 18.19 -2.45 17.63
C VAL A 199 19.14 -2.56 16.42
N HIS A 200 18.67 -2.26 15.21
CA HIS A 200 19.47 -2.38 14.00
C HIS A 200 20.42 -1.20 13.76
N ALA A 201 19.92 0.02 13.83
CA ALA A 201 20.64 1.25 13.47
C ALA A 201 21.19 2.00 14.69
N GLY A 202 20.78 1.65 15.91
CA GLY A 202 21.31 2.21 17.15
C GLY A 202 21.24 3.74 17.19
N ALA A 203 22.34 4.36 17.61
CA ALA A 203 22.46 5.82 17.71
C ALA A 203 22.43 6.54 16.36
N ALA A 204 22.64 5.85 15.22
CA ALA A 204 22.61 6.49 13.90
C ALA A 204 21.23 7.09 13.56
N LEU A 205 20.16 6.53 14.15
CA LEU A 205 18.79 7.06 14.06
C LEU A 205 18.63 8.45 14.66
N LEU A 206 19.44 8.78 15.68
CA LEU A 206 19.39 10.07 16.36
C LEU A 206 20.24 11.13 15.67
N SER A 207 20.92 10.78 14.57
CA SER A 207 21.71 11.76 13.84
C SER A 207 20.78 12.86 13.27
N PRO A 208 21.10 14.15 13.46
CA PRO A 208 20.25 15.25 13.00
C PRO A 208 19.93 15.19 11.50
N ALA A 209 20.87 14.70 10.70
CA ALA A 209 20.69 14.49 9.26
C ALA A 209 19.63 13.41 8.96
N VAL A 210 19.69 12.26 9.63
CA VAL A 210 18.70 11.18 9.47
C VAL A 210 17.32 11.64 9.94
N LEU A 211 17.24 12.40 11.03
CA LEU A 211 15.97 12.94 11.52
C LEU A 211 15.37 13.95 10.53
N LEU A 212 16.17 14.88 9.99
CA LEU A 212 15.70 15.89 9.05
C LEU A 212 15.22 15.26 7.72
N ILE A 213 16.03 14.38 7.14
CA ILE A 213 15.67 13.64 5.92
C ILE A 213 14.48 12.72 6.21
N GLY A 214 14.46 12.11 7.39
CA GLY A 214 13.39 11.27 7.89
C GLY A 214 12.03 11.97 7.93
N VAL A 215 11.98 13.19 8.46
CA VAL A 215 10.78 14.03 8.48
C VAL A 215 10.34 14.37 7.06
N ALA A 216 11.28 14.77 6.18
CA ALA A 216 10.96 15.08 4.79
C ALA A 216 10.39 13.85 4.06
N VAL A 217 11.01 12.69 4.21
CA VAL A 217 10.54 11.44 3.63
C VAL A 217 9.19 11.04 4.23
N ALA A 218 8.99 11.14 5.54
CA ALA A 218 7.69 10.84 6.17
C ALA A 218 6.58 11.75 5.66
N ALA A 219 6.85 13.05 5.50
CA ALA A 219 5.88 13.99 4.94
C ALA A 219 5.53 13.64 3.48
N VAL A 220 6.53 13.41 2.64
CA VAL A 220 6.35 13.14 1.20
C VAL A 220 5.77 11.76 0.94
N SER A 221 6.21 10.73 1.65
CA SER A 221 5.82 9.33 1.40
C SER A 221 4.65 8.83 2.26
N SER A 222 4.11 9.63 3.17
CA SER A 222 2.99 9.20 4.01
C SER A 222 1.94 10.28 4.15
N ALA A 223 2.30 11.50 4.56
CA ALA A 223 1.28 12.56 4.74
C ALA A 223 0.59 12.95 3.42
N ILE A 224 1.37 13.13 2.34
CA ILE A 224 0.82 13.47 1.02
C ILE A 224 0.01 12.30 0.43
N PRO A 225 0.55 11.07 0.30
CA PRO A 225 -0.19 9.90 -0.18
C PRO A 225 -1.51 9.66 0.54
N ILE A 226 -1.48 9.61 1.87
CA ILE A 226 -2.67 9.36 2.68
C ILE A 226 -3.72 10.45 2.46
N SER A 227 -3.30 11.72 2.37
CA SER A 227 -4.22 12.84 2.13
C SER A 227 -4.86 12.75 0.74
N LEU A 228 -4.06 12.46 -0.29
CA LEU A 228 -4.52 12.31 -1.67
C LEU A 228 -5.46 11.10 -1.82
N GLU A 229 -5.12 9.96 -1.23
CA GLU A 229 -5.94 8.74 -1.22
C GLU A 229 -7.28 8.95 -0.50
N MET A 230 -7.27 9.60 0.66
CA MET A 230 -8.50 9.92 1.38
C MET A 230 -9.40 10.88 0.58
N MET A 231 -8.83 11.81 -0.19
CA MET A 231 -9.58 12.68 -1.08
C MET A 231 -10.16 11.92 -2.28
N ALA A 232 -9.41 10.99 -2.87
CA ALA A 232 -9.88 10.15 -3.95
C ALA A 232 -11.02 9.23 -3.49
N LEU A 233 -10.87 8.60 -2.33
CA LEU A 233 -11.88 7.69 -1.76
C LEU A 233 -13.21 8.39 -1.46
N LYS A 234 -13.19 9.65 -1.03
CA LYS A 234 -14.41 10.43 -0.76
C LYS A 234 -15.17 10.84 -2.01
N ARG A 235 -14.54 10.76 -3.19
CA ARG A 235 -15.07 11.33 -4.45
C ARG A 235 -15.29 10.29 -5.54
N LEU A 236 -14.72 9.10 -5.41
CA LEU A 236 -14.87 8.01 -6.36
C LEU A 236 -15.86 6.94 -5.87
N PRO A 237 -16.67 6.37 -6.77
CA PRO A 237 -17.33 5.09 -6.52
C PRO A 237 -16.30 4.02 -6.16
N LYS A 238 -16.66 3.08 -5.28
CA LYS A 238 -15.75 2.02 -4.79
C LYS A 238 -15.15 1.20 -5.94
N GLU A 239 -15.92 1.06 -7.02
CA GLU A 239 -15.55 0.32 -8.23
C GLU A 239 -14.44 1.03 -9.01
N ALA A 240 -14.58 2.34 -9.24
CA ALA A 240 -13.58 3.14 -9.94
C ALA A 240 -12.28 3.26 -9.12
N PHE A 241 -12.39 3.34 -7.80
CA PHE A 241 -11.24 3.36 -6.91
C PHE A 241 -10.47 2.03 -6.94
N GLY A 242 -11.15 0.88 -6.93
CA GLY A 242 -10.50 -0.43 -7.01
C GLY A 242 -9.77 -0.69 -8.34
N ILE A 243 -10.35 -0.24 -9.47
CA ILE A 243 -9.69 -0.32 -10.79
C ILE A 243 -8.43 0.55 -10.81
N MET A 244 -8.49 1.74 -10.22
CA MET A 244 -7.37 2.69 -10.18
C MET A 244 -6.23 2.21 -9.28
N ILE A 245 -6.58 1.69 -8.11
CA ILE A 245 -5.65 1.02 -7.20
C ILE A 245 -4.95 -0.14 -7.91
N SER A 246 -5.66 -0.90 -8.76
CA SER A 246 -5.04 -1.98 -9.55
C SER A 246 -3.97 -1.50 -10.55
N MET A 247 -3.87 -0.21 -10.84
CA MET A 247 -2.81 0.36 -11.69
C MET A 247 -1.54 0.74 -10.92
N GLU A 248 -1.57 0.74 -9.59
CA GLU A 248 -0.45 1.15 -8.74
C GLU A 248 0.87 0.42 -9.06
N PRO A 249 0.90 -0.91 -9.28
CA PRO A 249 2.15 -1.61 -9.58
C PRO A 249 2.86 -1.10 -10.85
N ALA A 250 2.10 -0.80 -11.91
CA ALA A 250 2.68 -0.25 -13.15
C ALA A 250 3.22 1.17 -12.93
N VAL A 251 2.49 2.02 -12.21
CA VAL A 251 2.94 3.39 -11.91
C VAL A 251 4.18 3.36 -11.04
N ALA A 252 4.21 2.51 -10.01
CA ALA A 252 5.37 2.28 -9.15
C ALA A 252 6.59 1.82 -9.97
N ALA A 253 6.40 0.89 -10.91
CA ALA A 253 7.46 0.44 -11.82
C ALA A 253 7.98 1.55 -12.74
N LEU A 254 7.10 2.37 -13.33
CA LEU A 254 7.51 3.51 -14.15
C LEU A 254 8.27 4.57 -13.36
N VAL A 255 7.82 4.89 -12.14
CA VAL A 255 8.49 5.83 -11.24
C VAL A 255 9.85 5.29 -10.82
N ALA A 256 9.95 3.98 -10.52
CA ALA A 256 11.23 3.34 -10.23
C ALA A 256 12.19 3.38 -11.42
N MET A 257 11.71 3.10 -12.64
CA MET A 257 12.52 3.26 -13.85
C MET A 257 13.03 4.69 -14.02
N ALA A 258 12.16 5.69 -13.84
CA ALA A 258 12.50 7.09 -14.04
C ALA A 258 13.44 7.67 -12.96
N LEU A 259 13.24 7.30 -11.70
CA LEU A 259 13.95 7.89 -10.55
C LEU A 259 15.12 7.05 -10.04
N LEU A 260 14.98 5.72 -10.07
CA LEU A 260 15.99 4.78 -9.57
C LEU A 260 16.84 4.18 -10.70
N GLY A 261 16.46 4.40 -11.97
CA GLY A 261 17.10 3.74 -13.11
C GLY A 261 16.91 2.22 -13.11
N GLU A 262 15.89 1.72 -12.41
CA GLU A 262 15.63 0.28 -12.27
C GLU A 262 15.00 -0.27 -13.56
N HIS A 263 15.81 -0.83 -14.45
CA HIS A 263 15.33 -1.45 -15.68
C HIS A 263 14.71 -2.82 -15.40
N LEU A 264 13.41 -2.95 -15.66
CA LEU A 264 12.68 -4.22 -15.57
C LEU A 264 12.77 -5.01 -16.89
N SER A 265 12.94 -6.32 -16.78
CA SER A 265 12.91 -7.22 -17.94
C SER A 265 11.49 -7.35 -18.51
N ALA A 266 11.38 -7.80 -19.77
CA ALA A 266 10.08 -8.07 -20.39
C ALA A 266 9.23 -9.07 -19.58
N VAL A 267 9.87 -10.04 -18.92
CA VAL A 267 9.20 -11.03 -18.06
C VAL A 267 8.65 -10.37 -16.79
N GLN A 268 9.40 -9.45 -16.18
CA GLN A 268 8.93 -8.71 -15.00
C GLN A 268 7.74 -7.81 -15.34
N TRP A 269 7.77 -7.17 -16.51
CA TRP A 269 6.61 -6.42 -17.03
C TRP A 269 5.39 -7.30 -17.26
N LEU A 270 5.58 -8.49 -17.84
CA LEU A 270 4.51 -9.45 -18.04
C LEU A 270 3.90 -9.91 -16.72
N ALA A 271 4.74 -10.17 -15.71
CA ALA A 271 4.29 -10.55 -14.38
C ALA A 271 3.47 -9.44 -13.69
N ILE A 272 3.94 -8.19 -13.77
CA ILE A 272 3.18 -7.01 -13.30
C ILE A 272 1.82 -6.96 -14.02
N GLY A 273 1.81 -7.14 -15.34
CA GLY A 273 0.59 -7.18 -16.15
C GLY A 273 -0.39 -8.27 -15.71
N CYS A 274 0.09 -9.49 -15.45
CA CYS A 274 -0.72 -10.59 -14.94
C CYS A 274 -1.36 -10.27 -13.58
N ILE A 275 -0.59 -9.70 -12.65
CA ILE A 275 -1.08 -9.34 -11.32
C ILE A 275 -2.12 -8.20 -11.42
N MET A 276 -1.86 -7.20 -12.25
CA MET A 276 -2.81 -6.10 -12.49
C MET A 276 -4.11 -6.60 -13.13
N ALA A 277 -4.02 -7.48 -14.13
CA ALA A 277 -5.18 -8.08 -14.77
C ALA A 277 -6.00 -8.93 -13.77
N ALA A 278 -5.34 -9.69 -12.91
CA ALA A 278 -5.99 -10.45 -11.85
C ALA A 278 -6.71 -9.54 -10.84
N SER A 279 -6.06 -8.46 -10.40
CA SER A 279 -6.63 -7.47 -9.48
C SER A 279 -7.84 -6.76 -10.08
N MET A 280 -7.68 -6.23 -11.30
CA MET A 280 -8.76 -5.54 -12.00
C MET A 280 -9.93 -6.49 -12.27
N GLY A 281 -9.64 -7.72 -12.72
CA GLY A 281 -10.63 -8.77 -12.94
C GLY A 281 -11.42 -9.11 -11.68
N SER A 282 -10.73 -9.27 -10.54
CA SER A 282 -11.35 -9.54 -9.24
C SER A 282 -12.20 -8.35 -8.74
N ALA A 283 -11.73 -7.12 -8.90
CA ALA A 283 -12.50 -5.93 -8.54
C ALA A 283 -13.80 -5.81 -9.37
N MET A 284 -13.72 -6.08 -10.67
CA MET A 284 -14.89 -6.05 -11.56
C MET A 284 -15.89 -7.18 -11.28
N THR A 285 -15.42 -8.39 -10.96
CA THR A 285 -16.30 -9.50 -10.60
C THR A 285 -16.98 -9.28 -9.25
N ALA A 286 -16.26 -8.71 -8.28
CA ALA A 286 -16.80 -8.38 -6.96
C ALA A 286 -17.87 -7.26 -6.98
N ALA A 287 -17.81 -6.33 -7.94
CA ALA A 287 -18.76 -5.21 -8.08
C ALA A 287 -20.09 -5.58 -8.75
N ARG A 288 -20.16 -6.71 -9.45
CA ARG A 288 -21.35 -7.16 -10.20
C ARG A 288 -22.60 -7.62 -9.40
N PRO A 289 -22.68 -7.67 -8.04
CA PRO A 289 -23.90 -8.08 -7.35
C PRO A 289 -25.04 -7.04 -7.28
N ALA A 290 -24.79 -5.74 -7.43
CA ALA A 290 -25.84 -4.73 -7.13
C ALA A 290 -26.87 -4.47 -8.25
N ALA A 291 -26.62 -4.95 -9.48
CA ALA A 291 -27.48 -4.69 -10.64
C ALA A 291 -28.51 -5.80 -10.91
N ALA A 292 -28.29 -7.02 -10.40
CA ALA A 292 -29.17 -8.15 -10.68
C ALA A 292 -30.39 -8.26 -9.75
N ASP A 293 -30.40 -7.55 -8.62
CA ASP A 293 -31.49 -7.57 -7.63
C ASP A 293 -32.50 -6.43 -7.77
N ARG A 294 -32.33 -5.53 -8.76
CA ARG A 294 -33.27 -4.41 -9.02
C ARG A 294 -34.29 -4.68 -10.13
N THR A 295 -34.32 -5.89 -10.68
CA THR A 295 -35.26 -6.31 -11.73
C THR A 295 -36.18 -7.44 -11.28
N ALA A 296 -36.56 -7.48 -10.00
CA ALA A 296 -37.78 -8.18 -9.61
C ALA A 296 -38.98 -7.28 -9.96
N PRO A 297 -39.94 -7.73 -10.81
CA PRO A 297 -41.16 -6.99 -11.05
C PRO A 297 -41.91 -6.81 -9.72
N GLN A 298 -42.30 -5.58 -9.39
CA GLN A 298 -43.37 -5.37 -8.42
C GLN A 298 -44.63 -6.02 -9.00
N ALA A 299 -44.92 -7.23 -8.52
CA ALA A 299 -46.14 -7.95 -8.83
C ALA A 299 -47.19 -7.62 -7.77
N ALA A 300 -48.31 -7.10 -8.26
CA ALA A 300 -49.63 -6.90 -7.64
C ALA A 300 -49.76 -5.84 -6.54
#